data_AF-A0A2U2BXN4-F1
#
_entry.id   AF-A0A2U2BXN4-F1
#
_cell.length_a   1.000
_cell.length_b   1.000
_cell.length_c   1.000
_cell.angle_alpha   90.00
_cell.angle_beta   90.00
_cell.angle_gamma   90.00
#
_symmetry.space_group_name_H-M   'P 1'
#
loop_
_entity.id
_entity.type
_entity.pdbx_description
1 polymer ?
#
loop_
_entity_poly.entity_id
_entity_poly.type
_entity_poly.pdbx_seq_one_letter_code
_entity_poly.pdbx_strand_id
1 'polypeptide(L)'
;MFGLGKLAERRRVETEEAGRAAEAALDALAADDPDAARKALRSAPKKVAFADIGWKLALASALADLADGKRKPGLAKLVEIVASLDDTSLGKDDKGYLRLFALYRAIEASKDGKPPAELRAHAENFRFDHTLVSSELKTRFPLKKTEAHAEAAPPPMSVPPEADEDDPF
;
A
#
# COMPACT_ATOMS: atom_id res chain seq x y z
N MET A 1 -24.73 30.80 8.92
CA MET A 1 -23.90 29.57 8.99
C MET A 1 -23.31 29.16 7.63
N PHE A 2 -22.74 30.09 6.84
CA PHE A 2 -22.30 29.82 5.45
C PHE A 2 -20.81 29.44 5.29
N GLY A 3 -20.00 29.57 6.34
CA GLY A 3 -18.55 29.33 6.27
C GLY A 3 -18.10 27.88 6.50
N LEU A 4 -18.86 27.11 7.29
CA LEU A 4 -18.47 25.74 7.67
C LEU A 4 -18.67 24.74 6.53
N GLY A 5 -19.75 24.87 5.75
CA GLY A 5 -20.00 24.01 4.58
C GLY A 5 -18.97 24.19 3.47
N LYS A 6 -18.55 25.43 3.20
CA LYS A 6 -17.51 25.73 2.19
C LYS A 6 -16.12 25.22 2.59
N LEU A 7 -15.81 25.22 3.89
CA LEU A 7 -14.55 24.65 4.41
C LEU A 7 -14.56 23.13 4.37
N ALA A 8 -15.69 22.49 4.72
CA ALA A 8 -15.84 21.05 4.62
C ALA A 8 -15.73 20.56 3.17
N GLU A 9 -16.39 21.25 2.23
CA GLU A 9 -16.31 20.90 0.81
C GLU A 9 -14.90 21.08 0.24
N ARG A 10 -14.20 22.15 0.62
CA ARG A 10 -12.79 22.34 0.24
C ARG A 10 -11.90 21.21 0.77
N ARG A 11 -12.06 20.82 2.03
CA ARG A 11 -11.31 19.69 2.60
C ARG A 11 -11.60 18.39 1.85
N ARG A 12 -12.86 18.15 1.49
CA ARG A 12 -13.24 16.97 0.71
C ARG A 12 -12.55 16.95 -0.65
N VAL A 13 -12.62 18.05 -1.39
CA VAL A 13 -11.96 18.17 -2.70
C VAL A 13 -10.44 18.00 -2.57
N GLU A 14 -9.81 18.62 -1.56
CA GLU A 14 -8.38 18.47 -1.28
C GLU A 14 -8.03 17.01 -0.96
N THR A 15 -8.85 16.30 -0.18
CA THR A 15 -8.65 14.87 0.11
C THR A 15 -8.81 14.00 -1.14
N GLU A 16 -9.77 14.30 -2.02
CA GLU A 16 -9.97 13.59 -3.28
C GLU A 16 -8.83 13.84 -4.28
N GLU A 17 -8.31 15.06 -4.35
CA GLU A 17 -7.13 15.41 -5.15
C GLU A 17 -5.86 14.75 -4.61
N ALA A 18 -5.69 14.75 -3.29
CA ALA A 18 -4.60 14.06 -2.62
C ALA A 18 -4.65 12.54 -2.87
N GLY A 19 -5.84 11.95 -2.81
CA GLY A 19 -6.05 10.55 -3.18
C GLY A 19 -5.63 10.27 -4.61
N ARG A 20 -6.07 11.08 -5.57
CA ARG A 20 -5.68 10.95 -6.99
C ARG A 20 -4.17 11.10 -7.21
N ALA A 21 -3.53 12.05 -6.52
CA ALA A 21 -2.08 12.23 -6.59
C ALA A 21 -1.32 11.04 -5.98
N ALA A 22 -1.84 10.44 -4.90
CA ALA A 22 -1.28 9.24 -4.30
C ALA A 22 -1.39 8.04 -5.26
N GLU A 23 -2.55 7.84 -5.89
CA GLU A 23 -2.76 6.78 -6.88
C GLU A 23 -1.80 6.93 -8.07
N ALA A 24 -1.74 8.13 -8.67
CA ALA A 24 -0.85 8.40 -9.78
C ALA A 24 0.63 8.17 -9.42
N ALA A 25 1.01 8.46 -8.18
CA ALA A 25 2.36 8.18 -7.70
C ALA A 25 2.62 6.67 -7.55
N LEU A 26 1.66 5.90 -7.04
CA LEU A 26 1.78 4.45 -6.90
C LEU A 26 1.79 3.76 -8.27
N ASP A 27 0.98 4.22 -9.23
CA ASP A 27 0.99 3.72 -10.61
C ASP A 27 2.36 3.95 -11.28
N ALA A 28 2.94 5.14 -11.08
CA ALA A 28 4.28 5.46 -11.58
C ALA A 28 5.37 4.58 -10.93
N LEU A 29 5.27 4.30 -9.62
CA LEU A 29 6.18 3.38 -8.94
C LEU A 29 6.03 1.93 -9.42
N ALA A 30 4.81 1.49 -9.74
CA ALA A 30 4.56 0.18 -10.34
C ALA A 30 5.17 0.07 -11.74
N ALA A 31 5.27 1.19 -12.46
CA ALA A 31 5.95 1.30 -13.76
C ALA A 31 7.47 1.55 -13.65
N ASP A 32 8.05 1.48 -12.45
CA ASP A 32 9.48 1.74 -12.16
C ASP A 32 9.95 3.16 -12.54
N ASP A 33 9.03 4.15 -12.50
CA ASP A 33 9.31 5.57 -12.76
C ASP A 33 9.23 6.42 -11.47
N PRO A 34 10.31 6.50 -10.69
CA PRO A 34 10.33 7.25 -9.43
C PRO A 34 10.32 8.77 -9.62
N ASP A 35 10.59 9.28 -10.83
CA ASP A 35 10.54 10.71 -11.14
C ASP A 35 9.11 11.17 -11.44
N ALA A 36 8.37 10.38 -12.23
CA ALA A 36 6.92 10.60 -12.41
C ALA A 36 6.17 10.48 -11.08
N ALA A 37 6.54 9.51 -10.22
CA ALA A 37 5.97 9.38 -8.89
C ALA A 37 6.18 10.64 -8.03
N ARG A 38 7.41 11.19 -8.01
CA ARG A 38 7.71 12.45 -7.32
C ARG A 38 6.96 13.64 -7.91
N LYS A 39 6.79 13.69 -9.23
CA LYS A 39 6.02 14.74 -9.89
C LYS A 39 4.54 14.69 -9.48
N ALA A 40 3.95 13.51 -9.44
CA ALA A 40 2.58 13.31 -8.96
C ALA A 40 2.43 13.76 -7.49
N LEU A 41 3.35 13.35 -6.61
CA LEU A 41 3.33 13.75 -5.20
C LEU A 41 3.47 15.26 -4.98
N ARG A 42 4.21 15.97 -5.85
CA ARG A 42 4.34 17.43 -5.79
C ARG A 42 3.06 18.17 -6.17
N SER A 43 2.18 17.52 -6.95
CA SER A 43 0.86 18.06 -7.29
C SER A 43 -0.17 17.87 -6.19
N ALA A 44 0.13 17.04 -5.18
CA ALA A 44 -0.76 16.83 -4.05
C ALA A 44 -0.92 18.12 -3.22
N PRO A 45 -2.11 18.39 -2.66
CA PRO A 45 -2.33 19.51 -1.76
C PRO A 45 -1.40 19.43 -0.54
N LYS A 46 -0.80 20.56 -0.15
CA LYS A 46 0.18 20.60 0.96
C LYS A 46 -0.44 20.49 2.35
N LYS A 47 -1.77 20.69 2.47
CA LYS A 47 -2.49 20.79 3.74
C LYS A 47 -3.46 19.62 3.92
N VAL A 48 -2.96 18.41 3.72
CA VAL A 48 -3.73 17.18 3.89
C VAL A 48 -3.36 16.58 5.24
N ALA A 49 -4.37 16.25 6.05
CA ALA A 49 -4.13 15.59 7.33
C ALA A 49 -3.56 14.19 7.11
N PHE A 50 -2.55 13.84 7.89
CA PHE A 50 -1.95 12.50 7.86
C PHE A 50 -2.99 11.41 8.12
N ALA A 51 -3.86 11.65 9.11
CA ALA A 51 -4.91 10.72 9.55
C ALA A 51 -5.94 10.35 8.46
N ASP A 52 -6.15 11.23 7.47
CA ASP A 52 -7.11 11.02 6.38
C ASP A 52 -6.45 10.25 5.24
N ILE A 53 -5.71 10.95 4.36
CA ILE A 53 -5.04 10.37 3.18
C ILE A 53 -3.54 10.72 3.12
N GLY A 54 -3.05 11.57 4.02
CA GLY A 54 -1.65 11.97 4.05
C GLY A 54 -0.70 10.81 4.33
N TRP A 55 -1.14 9.77 5.05
CA TRP A 55 -0.36 8.54 5.25
C TRP A 55 -0.02 7.84 3.93
N LYS A 56 -0.95 7.81 2.97
CA LYS A 56 -0.77 7.17 1.65
C LYS A 56 0.23 7.93 0.79
N LEU A 57 0.14 9.27 0.81
CA LEU A 57 1.11 10.16 0.15
C LEU A 57 2.51 10.03 0.75
N ALA A 58 2.61 9.98 2.09
CA ALA A 58 3.88 9.80 2.78
C ALA A 58 4.52 8.44 2.43
N LEU A 59 3.72 7.38 2.40
CA LEU A 59 4.18 6.04 2.04
C LEU A 59 4.66 5.98 0.58
N ALA A 60 3.89 6.54 -0.36
CA ALA A 60 4.33 6.65 -1.76
C ALA A 60 5.61 7.48 -1.90
N SER A 61 5.79 8.56 -1.12
CA SER A 61 7.05 9.32 -1.10
C SER A 61 8.23 8.49 -0.59
N ALA A 62 8.03 7.71 0.46
CA ALA A 62 9.09 6.86 1.00
C ALA A 62 9.51 5.78 -0.02
N LEU A 63 8.53 5.17 -0.70
CA LEU A 63 8.79 4.20 -1.77
C LEU A 63 9.53 4.83 -2.95
N ALA A 64 9.18 6.06 -3.35
CA ALA A 64 9.89 6.78 -4.41
C ALA A 64 11.36 7.07 -4.04
N ASP A 65 11.64 7.41 -2.77
CA ASP A 65 13.01 7.59 -2.30
C ASP A 65 13.78 6.26 -2.30
N LEU A 66 13.14 5.15 -1.91
CA LEU A 66 13.76 3.82 -1.98
C LEU A 66 14.07 3.39 -3.42
N ALA A 67 13.14 3.63 -4.36
CA ALA A 67 13.31 3.35 -5.78
C ALA A 67 14.43 4.20 -6.41
N ASP A 68 14.60 5.46 -5.97
CA ASP A 68 15.72 6.35 -6.37
C ASP A 68 17.07 5.95 -5.78
N GLY A 69 17.15 4.84 -5.04
CA GLY A 69 18.35 4.42 -4.33
C GLY A 69 18.68 5.25 -3.08
N LYS A 70 17.82 6.21 -2.70
CA LYS A 70 17.95 7.01 -1.47
C LYS A 70 17.46 6.22 -0.25
N ARG A 71 18.19 5.14 0.05
CA ARG A 71 17.85 4.15 1.08
C ARG A 71 17.71 4.78 2.47
N LYS A 72 18.70 5.57 2.91
CA LYS A 72 18.68 6.20 4.25
C LYS A 72 17.44 7.08 4.49
N PRO A 73 17.12 8.09 3.64
CA PRO A 73 15.95 8.92 3.87
C PRO A 73 14.63 8.14 3.64
N GLY A 74 14.58 7.20 2.71
CA GLY A 74 13.39 6.36 2.52
C GLY A 74 13.09 5.48 3.75
N LEU A 75 14.11 4.84 4.34
CA LEU A 75 13.97 4.04 5.56
C LEU A 75 13.56 4.89 6.77
N ALA A 76 14.14 6.08 6.94
CA ALA A 76 13.78 6.99 8.03
C ALA A 76 12.30 7.42 7.91
N LYS A 77 11.84 7.76 6.72
CA LYS A 77 10.42 8.07 6.47
C LYS A 77 9.51 6.88 6.78
N LEU A 78 9.89 5.66 6.41
CA LEU A 78 9.08 4.47 6.71
C LEU A 78 8.90 4.27 8.22
N VAL A 79 9.94 4.50 9.03
CA VAL A 79 9.84 4.46 10.50
C VAL A 79 8.80 5.47 10.99
N GLU A 80 8.93 6.73 10.57
CA GLU A 80 8.02 7.82 11.00
C GLU A 80 6.56 7.54 10.62
N ILE A 81 6.34 7.04 9.40
CA ILE A 81 5.00 6.67 8.92
C ILE A 81 4.41 5.57 9.79
N VAL A 82 5.16 4.50 10.02
CA VAL A 82 4.72 3.34 10.82
C VAL A 82 4.41 3.70 12.27
N ALA A 83 5.18 4.62 12.85
CA ALA A 83 4.92 5.17 14.18
C ALA A 83 3.63 6.00 14.20
N SER A 84 3.37 6.77 13.15
CA SER A 84 2.20 7.66 13.04
C SER A 84 0.92 6.95 12.56
N LEU A 85 1.00 5.68 12.13
CA LEU A 85 -0.17 4.92 11.66
C LEU A 85 -1.26 4.81 12.75
N ASP A 86 -0.89 4.84 14.02
CA ASP A 86 -1.88 4.75 15.10
C ASP A 86 -2.81 5.97 15.14
N ASP A 87 -2.38 7.12 14.63
CA ASP A 87 -3.18 8.36 14.52
C ASP A 87 -4.20 8.34 13.36
N THR A 88 -4.14 7.33 12.49
CA THR A 88 -5.07 7.19 11.36
C THR A 88 -6.37 6.48 11.78
N SER A 89 -7.43 6.68 11.00
CA SER A 89 -8.72 5.99 11.17
C SER A 89 -8.73 4.55 10.62
N LEU A 90 -7.60 4.04 10.12
CA LEU A 90 -7.48 2.69 9.56
C LEU A 90 -7.83 1.61 10.58
N GLY A 91 -8.33 0.48 10.08
CA GLY A 91 -8.56 -0.71 10.90
C GLY A 91 -7.26 -1.21 11.54
N LYS A 92 -7.38 -1.90 12.69
CA LYS A 92 -6.22 -2.51 13.36
C LYS A 92 -5.44 -3.42 12.42
N ASP A 93 -6.14 -4.20 11.61
CA ASP A 93 -5.54 -5.14 10.66
C ASP A 93 -4.87 -4.44 9.47
N ASP A 94 -5.49 -3.38 8.93
CA ASP A 94 -4.89 -2.54 7.90
C ASP A 94 -3.59 -1.88 8.37
N LYS A 95 -3.57 -1.35 9.61
CA LYS A 95 -2.36 -0.81 10.23
C LYS A 95 -1.29 -1.90 10.37
N GLY A 96 -1.66 -3.09 10.84
CA GLY A 96 -0.75 -4.24 10.93
C GLY A 96 -0.16 -4.64 9.58
N TYR A 97 -0.99 -4.67 8.53
CA TYR A 97 -0.57 -4.97 7.17
C TYR A 97 0.43 -3.95 6.63
N LEU A 98 0.17 -2.65 6.82
CA LEU A 98 1.07 -1.58 6.37
C LEU A 98 2.41 -1.61 7.11
N ARG A 99 2.42 -1.97 8.40
CA ARG A 99 3.66 -2.18 9.18
C ARG A 99 4.49 -3.32 8.62
N LEU A 100 3.86 -4.44 8.29
CA LEU A 100 4.53 -5.58 7.68
C LEU A 100 5.03 -5.24 6.27
N PHE A 101 4.23 -4.52 5.47
CA PHE A 101 4.65 -4.03 4.16
C PHE A 101 5.88 -3.14 4.25
N ALA A 102 5.89 -2.16 5.15
CA ALA A 102 7.03 -1.27 5.35
C ALA A 102 8.29 -2.05 5.79
N LEU A 103 8.13 -3.08 6.64
CA LEU A 103 9.22 -3.96 7.03
C LEU A 103 9.83 -4.70 5.82
N TYR A 104 9.00 -5.29 4.96
CA TYR A 104 9.51 -5.97 3.76
C TYR A 104 10.23 -5.02 2.81
N ARG A 105 9.71 -3.82 2.58
CA ARG A 105 10.40 -2.81 1.76
C ARG A 105 11.70 -2.36 2.38
N ALA A 106 11.77 -2.29 3.70
CA ALA A 106 13.01 -1.98 4.41
C ALA A 106 14.06 -3.11 4.30
N ILE A 107 13.63 -4.38 4.33
CA ILE A 107 14.50 -5.54 4.11
C ILE A 107 15.07 -5.51 2.68
N GLU A 108 14.21 -5.32 1.68
CA GLU A 108 14.61 -5.24 0.27
C GLU A 108 15.59 -4.09 -0.01
N ALA A 109 15.41 -2.94 0.64
CA ALA A 109 16.28 -1.79 0.48
C ALA A 109 17.61 -1.90 1.27
N SER A 110 17.65 -2.71 2.32
CA SER A 110 18.83 -2.86 3.18
C SER A 110 19.95 -3.63 2.47
N LYS A 111 21.20 -3.16 2.61
CA LYS A 111 22.37 -3.86 2.05
C LYS A 111 22.64 -5.20 2.74
N ASP A 112 22.36 -5.27 4.05
CA ASP A 112 22.66 -6.43 4.88
C ASP A 112 21.42 -7.32 5.12
N GLY A 113 20.30 -7.02 4.44
CA GLY A 113 19.00 -7.64 4.68
C GLY A 113 18.40 -7.34 6.06
N LYS A 114 19.04 -6.45 6.84
CA LYS A 114 18.60 -6.08 8.19
C LYS A 114 17.85 -4.76 8.16
N PRO A 115 16.54 -4.74 8.47
CA PRO A 115 15.77 -3.51 8.56
C PRO A 115 16.07 -2.77 9.88
N PRO A 116 15.78 -1.46 9.96
CA PRO A 116 15.86 -0.69 11.19
C PRO A 116 15.16 -1.38 12.37
N ALA A 117 15.76 -1.30 13.57
CA ALA A 117 15.23 -1.97 14.76
C ALA A 117 13.84 -1.47 15.15
N GLU A 118 13.58 -0.19 14.94
CA GLU A 118 12.28 0.46 15.20
C GLU A 118 11.19 -0.15 14.32
N LEU A 119 11.43 -0.31 13.00
CA LEU A 119 10.48 -0.98 12.10
C LEU A 119 10.20 -2.43 12.50
N ARG A 120 11.23 -3.15 12.97
CA ARG A 120 11.06 -4.52 13.51
C ARG A 120 10.16 -4.52 14.74
N ALA A 121 10.40 -3.64 15.70
CA ALA A 121 9.59 -3.55 16.92
C ALA A 121 8.11 -3.24 16.61
N HIS A 122 7.83 -2.38 15.64
CA HIS A 122 6.45 -2.07 15.25
C HIS A 122 5.75 -3.22 14.53
N ALA A 123 6.47 -4.02 13.74
CA ALA A 123 5.91 -5.14 13.00
C ALA A 123 5.77 -6.42 13.84
N GLU A 124 6.75 -6.73 14.71
CA GLU A 124 6.75 -7.94 15.56
C GLU A 124 5.63 -7.92 16.61
N ASN A 125 5.25 -6.73 17.08
CA ASN A 125 4.18 -6.57 18.07
C ASN A 125 2.77 -6.65 17.46
N PHE A 126 2.64 -6.63 16.13
CA PHE A 126 1.35 -6.61 15.46
C PHE A 126 0.96 -7.97 14.90
N ARG A 127 0.02 -8.63 15.58
CA ARG A 127 -0.74 -9.76 15.04
C ARG A 127 -2.02 -9.24 14.39
N PHE A 128 -2.20 -9.50 13.11
CA PHE A 128 -3.38 -9.08 12.35
C PHE A 128 -3.95 -10.24 11.54
N ASP A 129 -5.25 -10.18 11.28
CA ASP A 129 -5.95 -11.15 10.45
C ASP A 129 -5.92 -10.69 8.99
N HIS A 130 -5.24 -11.46 8.14
CA HIS A 130 -5.12 -11.17 6.71
C HIS A 130 -6.48 -11.13 6.01
N THR A 131 -7.52 -11.80 6.51
CA THR A 131 -8.87 -11.79 5.92
C THR A 131 -9.60 -10.46 6.15
N LEU A 132 -9.26 -9.76 7.23
CA LEU A 132 -9.87 -8.47 7.61
C LEU A 132 -9.17 -7.27 6.99
N VAL A 133 -8.01 -7.48 6.36
CA VAL A 133 -7.29 -6.43 5.62
C VAL A 133 -8.03 -6.11 4.32
N SER A 134 -8.25 -4.81 4.10
CA SER A 134 -8.91 -4.30 2.89
C SER A 134 -8.24 -4.78 1.60
N SER A 135 -9.05 -5.16 0.60
CA SER A 135 -8.56 -5.62 -0.71
C SER A 135 -7.79 -4.53 -1.44
N GLU A 136 -8.24 -3.28 -1.35
CA GLU A 136 -7.56 -2.12 -1.95
C GLU A 136 -6.11 -1.98 -1.45
N LEU A 137 -5.87 -2.13 -0.14
CA LEU A 137 -4.52 -2.06 0.42
C LEU A 137 -3.63 -3.19 -0.09
N LYS A 138 -4.17 -4.40 -0.23
CA LYS A 138 -3.40 -5.55 -0.74
C LYS A 138 -2.96 -5.33 -2.19
N THR A 139 -3.86 -4.80 -3.02
CA THR A 139 -3.55 -4.51 -4.43
C THR A 139 -2.51 -3.39 -4.57
N ARG A 140 -2.62 -2.33 -3.75
CA ARG A 140 -1.73 -1.15 -3.87
C ARG A 140 -0.40 -1.33 -3.14
N PHE A 141 -0.37 -2.11 -2.07
CA PHE A 141 0.83 -2.34 -1.25
C PHE A 141 1.10 -3.84 -1.09
N PRO A 142 1.38 -4.57 -2.17
CA PRO A 142 1.56 -6.02 -2.09
C PRO A 142 2.80 -6.37 -1.27
N LEU A 143 2.65 -7.34 -0.35
CA LEU A 143 3.76 -7.81 0.50
C LEU A 143 4.86 -8.52 -0.31
N LYS A 144 4.48 -9.18 -1.40
CA LYS A 144 5.38 -9.84 -2.34
C LYS A 144 5.29 -9.16 -3.70
N LYS A 145 6.43 -8.93 -4.36
CA LYS A 145 6.45 -8.39 -5.74
C LYS A 145 5.69 -9.27 -6.77
N THR A 146 5.41 -10.53 -6.43
CA THR A 146 4.77 -11.52 -7.32
C THR A 146 3.25 -11.62 -7.19
N GLU A 147 2.60 -10.96 -6.23
CA GLU A 147 1.12 -11.02 -6.11
C GLU A 147 0.41 -9.98 -7.01
N ALA A 148 1.04 -9.55 -8.10
CA ALA A 148 0.38 -8.81 -9.19
C ALA A 148 -0.54 -9.72 -10.03
N HIS A 149 -0.48 -11.03 -9.84
CA HIS A 149 -1.51 -11.96 -10.26
C HIS A 149 -2.04 -12.65 -9.01
N ALA A 150 -3.16 -12.15 -8.48
CA ALA A 150 -4.13 -13.08 -7.96
C ALA A 150 -4.40 -14.04 -9.11
N GLU A 151 -3.84 -15.24 -8.95
CA GLU A 151 -4.14 -16.47 -9.66
C GLU A 151 -5.55 -16.36 -10.23
N ALA A 152 -5.64 -16.15 -11.55
CA ALA A 152 -6.90 -16.38 -12.25
C ALA A 152 -7.32 -17.78 -11.80
N ALA A 153 -8.48 -17.88 -11.14
CA ALA A 153 -9.00 -19.15 -10.66
C ALA A 153 -8.76 -20.20 -11.74
N PRO A 154 -8.18 -21.38 -11.40
CA PRO A 154 -7.94 -22.40 -12.42
C PRO A 154 -9.26 -22.60 -13.17
N PRO A 155 -9.23 -22.62 -14.52
CA PRO A 155 -10.45 -22.79 -15.29
C PRO A 155 -11.22 -23.98 -14.74
N PRO A 156 -12.57 -23.91 -14.62
CA PRO A 156 -13.34 -25.01 -14.08
C PRO A 156 -12.92 -26.28 -14.82
N MET A 157 -12.44 -27.28 -14.07
CA MET A 157 -11.95 -28.52 -14.67
C MET A 157 -13.02 -29.04 -15.62
N SER A 158 -12.68 -29.16 -16.89
CA SER A 158 -13.52 -29.80 -17.88
C SER A 158 -13.91 -31.17 -17.31
N VAL A 159 -15.20 -31.36 -17.08
CA VAL A 159 -15.77 -32.64 -16.66
C VAL A 159 -15.25 -33.70 -17.63
N PRO A 160 -14.63 -34.80 -17.16
CA PRO A 160 -14.23 -35.89 -18.04
C PRO A 160 -15.47 -36.37 -18.82
N PRO A 161 -15.37 -36.61 -20.14
CA PRO A 161 -16.48 -37.21 -20.86
C PRO A 161 -16.82 -38.55 -20.19
N GLU A 162 -18.09 -38.72 -19.82
CA GLU A 162 -18.65 -39.99 -19.38
C GLU A 162 -18.27 -41.04 -20.43
N ALA A 163 -17.55 -42.08 -20.00
CA ALA A 163 -17.30 -43.24 -20.84
C ALA A 163 -18.66 -43.89 -21.08
N ASP A 164 -19.05 -43.96 -22.35
CA ASP A 164 -20.20 -44.74 -22.83
C ASP A 164 -20.11 -46.17 -22.25
N GLU A 165 -20.94 -46.46 -21.24
CA GLU A 165 -21.31 -47.82 -20.88
C GLU A 165 -22.28 -48.34 -21.94
N ASP A 166 -21.72 -48.87 -23.02
CA ASP A 166 -22.42 -49.72 -23.97
C ASP A 166 -21.49 -50.86 -24.40
N ASP A 167 -21.46 -51.95 -23.62
CA ASP A 167 -21.40 -53.28 -24.23
C ASP A 167 -21.98 -54.38 -23.31
N PRO A 168 -23.09 -55.04 -23.70
CA PRO A 168 -23.72 -56.11 -22.95
C PRO A 168 -23.08 -57.48 -23.23
N PHE A 169 -22.61 -58.16 -22.18
CA PHE A 169 -22.45 -59.61 -22.14
C PHE A 169 -23.03 -60.18 -20.85
#